data_AF-A0A3R6HLC8-F1
#
_entry.id   AF-A0A3R6HLC8-F1
#
_cell.length_a   1.000
_cell.length_b   1.000
_cell.length_c   1.000
_cell.angle_alpha   90.00
_cell.angle_beta   90.00
_cell.angle_gamma   90.00
#
_symmetry.space_group_name_H-M   'P 1'
#
loop_
_entity.id
_entity.type
_entity.pdbx_description
1 polymer ?
#
loop_
_entity_poly.entity_id
_entity_poly.type
_entity_poly.pdbx_seq_one_letter_code
_entity_poly.pdbx_strand_id
1 'polypeptide(L)' 'MNATDQAKLCKAGYTILRRMDYPSPCIKFKSEANPHSWKRYGDYYPSKAERDRSMKRLLQSNDIIED' A
#
# COMPACT_ATOMS: atom_id res chain seq x y z
N MET A 1 -11.90 6.03 -1.48
CA MET A 1 -12.31 4.73 -0.90
C MET A 1 -12.55 4.90 0.59
N ASN A 2 -13.66 4.41 1.16
CA ASN A 2 -13.93 4.57 2.60
C ASN A 2 -13.22 3.48 3.43
N ALA A 3 -12.93 3.78 4.71
CA ALA A 3 -12.21 2.85 5.58
C ALA A 3 -12.90 1.49 5.74
N THR A 4 -14.24 1.46 5.68
CA THR A 4 -15.04 0.23 5.74
C THR A 4 -14.88 -0.62 4.49
N ASP A 5 -14.80 0.00 3.31
CA ASP A 5 -14.66 -0.73 2.05
C ASP A 5 -13.23 -1.27 1.88
N GLN A 6 -12.23 -0.49 2.29
CA GLN A 6 -10.85 -0.95 2.40
C GLN A 6 -10.74 -2.19 3.29
N ALA A 7 -11.43 -2.20 4.44
CA ALA A 7 -11.42 -3.34 5.35
C ALA A 7 -12.09 -4.58 4.74
N LYS A 8 -13.17 -4.43 3.97
CA LYS A 8 -13.80 -5.56 3.26
C LYS A 8 -12.84 -6.19 2.24
N LEU A 9 -12.12 -5.37 1.48
CA LEU A 9 -11.15 -5.85 0.50
C LEU A 9 -9.95 -6.53 1.17
N CYS A 10 -9.47 -5.97 2.27
CA CYS A 10 -8.46 -6.62 3.10
C CYS A 10 -8.93 -7.99 3.61
N LYS A 11 -10.18 -8.11 4.05
CA LYS A 11 -10.77 -9.40 4.46
C LYS A 11 -11.01 -10.37 3.31
N ALA A 12 -11.14 -9.87 2.08
CA ALA A 12 -11.25 -10.69 0.87
C ALA A 12 -9.87 -11.17 0.36
N GLY A 13 -8.77 -10.81 1.02
CA GLY A 13 -7.41 -11.19 0.65
C GLY A 13 -6.65 -10.14 -0.16
N TYR A 14 -7.26 -8.99 -0.48
CA TYR A 14 -6.59 -7.92 -1.21
C TYR A 14 -5.68 -7.10 -0.29
N THR A 15 -4.51 -6.74 -0.81
CA THR A 15 -3.59 -5.81 -0.17
C THR A 15 -3.72 -4.43 -0.81
N ILE A 16 -4.00 -3.43 0.00
CA ILE A 16 -4.19 -2.06 -0.46
C ILE A 16 -2.89 -1.30 -0.25
N LEU A 17 -2.35 -0.70 -1.30
CA LEU A 17 -1.15 0.12 -1.26
C LEU A 17 -1.49 1.59 -1.41
N ARG A 18 -0.77 2.42 -0.66
CA ARG A 18 -0.85 3.88 -0.71
C ARG A 18 0.54 4.48 -0.80
N ARG A 19 0.74 5.35 -1.79
CA ARG A 19 1.97 6.13 -1.93
C ARG A 19 1.98 7.31 -0.96
N MET A 20 3.12 7.57 -0.35
CA MET A 20 3.32 8.71 0.54
C MET A 20 4.69 9.34 0.26
N ASP A 21 4.76 10.66 0.34
CA ASP A 21 5.97 11.44 0.06
C ASP A 21 6.55 12.14 1.30
N TYR A 22 5.75 12.30 2.35
CA TYR A 22 6.10 13.06 3.55
C TYR A 22 6.08 12.17 4.80
N PRO A 23 7.06 12.29 5.72
CA PRO A 23 8.26 13.14 5.67
C PRO A 23 9.36 12.60 4.73
N SER A 24 9.20 11.38 4.21
CA SER A 24 10.09 10.79 3.21
C SER A 24 9.29 9.85 2.30
N PRO A 25 9.76 9.60 1.06
CA PRO A 25 9.10 8.69 0.13
C PRO A 25 8.94 7.29 0.75
N CYS A 26 7.71 6.87 0.94
CA CYS A 26 7.38 5.55 1.47
C CYS A 26 6.10 5.01 0.83
N ILE A 27 5.95 3.69 0.87
CA ILE A 27 4.70 3.01 0.52
C ILE A 27 4.11 2.54 1.83
N LYS A 28 2.82 2.77 2.02
CA LYS A 28 2.04 2.20 3.11
C LYS A 28 1.11 1.15 2.55
N PHE A 29 0.77 0.16 3.37
CA PHE A 29 -0.14 -0.89 2.99
C PHE A 29 -1.17 -1.19 4.08
N LYS A 30 -2.29 -1.75 3.65
CA LYS A 30 -3.25 -2.47 4.48
C LYS A 30 -3.41 -3.87 3.91
N SER A 31 -3.57 -4.83 4.80
CA SER A 31 -3.72 -6.25 4.48
C SER A 31 -4.74 -6.85 5.42
N GLU A 32 -5.10 -8.12 5.21
CA GLU A 32 -5.98 -8.86 6.10
C GLU A 32 -5.55 -8.79 7.58
N ALA A 33 -4.24 -8.86 7.85
CA ALA A 33 -3.70 -8.77 9.20
C ALA A 33 -3.82 -7.36 9.83
N ASN A 34 -3.92 -6.31 9.02
CA ASN A 34 -4.02 -4.92 9.47
C ASN A 34 -5.05 -4.14 8.62
N PRO A 35 -6.34 -4.47 8.69
CA PRO A 35 -7.34 -3.93 7.75
C PRO A 35 -7.68 -2.46 8.05
N HIS A 36 -7.51 -2.03 9.30
CA HIS A 36 -7.85 -0.68 9.74
C HIS A 36 -6.64 0.26 9.85
N SER A 37 -5.41 -0.27 9.87
CA SER A 37 -4.20 0.50 10.16
C SER A 37 -3.22 0.44 9.00
N TRP A 38 -2.75 1.62 8.57
CA TRP A 38 -1.68 1.70 7.58
C TRP A 38 -0.35 1.28 8.18
N LYS A 39 0.28 0.25 7.61
CA LYS A 39 1.64 -0.17 7.94
C LYS A 39 2.60 0.28 6.85
N ARG A 40 3.88 0.48 7.18
CA ARG A 40 4.88 0.82 6.18
C ARG A 40 5.30 -0.45 5.45
N TYR A 41 5.30 -0.39 4.11
CA TYR A 41 5.79 -1.47 3.27
C TYR A 41 7.31 -1.32 3.12
N GLY A 42 8.06 -2.14 3.86
CA GLY A 42 9.52 -2.11 3.89
C GLY A 42 10.09 -0.83 4.50
N ASP A 43 11.23 -0.40 3.95
CA ASP A 43 11.99 0.78 4.38
C ASP A 43 11.60 2.05 3.61
N TYR A 44 12.24 3.16 3.96
CA TYR A 44 12.13 4.40 3.21
C TYR A 44 12.83 4.27 1.86
N TYR A 45 12.22 4.85 0.84
CA TYR A 45 12.85 4.92 -0.47
C TYR A 45 13.76 6.16 -0.53
N PRO A 46 14.96 6.03 -1.09
CA PRO A 46 15.90 7.15 -1.23
C PRO A 46 15.39 8.21 -2.20
N SER A 47 14.46 7.86 -3.11
CA SER A 47 13.84 8.82 -4.04
C SER A 47 12.39 8.46 -4.38
N LYS A 48 11.63 9.46 -4.84
CA LYS A 48 10.28 9.28 -5.37
C LYS A 48 10.25 8.32 -6.56
N ALA A 49 11.27 8.37 -7.41
CA ALA A 49 11.38 7.51 -8.58
C ALA A 49 11.51 6.03 -8.19
N GLU A 50 12.28 5.71 -7.15
CA GLU A 50 12.41 4.33 -6.67
C GLU A 50 11.14 3.80 -6.02
N ARG A 51 10.45 4.66 -5.24
CA ARG A 51 9.12 4.34 -4.72
C ARG A 51 8.16 4.02 -5.87
N ASP A 52 8.14 4.82 -6.92
CA ASP A 52 7.21 4.63 -8.04
C ASP A 52 7.54 3.37 -8.86
N ARG A 53 8.82 3.04 -9.05
CA ARG A 53 9.23 1.75 -9.65
C ARG A 53 8.78 0.57 -8.79
N SER A 54 8.93 0.67 -7.48
CA SER A 54 8.52 -0.38 -6.54
C SER A 54 7.01 -0.53 -6.51
N MET A 55 6.26 0.58 -6.49
CA MET A 55 4.80 0.58 -6.59
C MET A 55 4.32 -0.10 -7.87
N LYS A 56 4.92 0.23 -9.02
CA LYS A 56 4.59 -0.41 -10.31
C LYS A 56 4.82 -1.91 -10.29
N ARG A 57 5.89 -2.39 -9.64
CA ARG A 57 6.16 -3.83 -9.49
C ARG A 57 5.11 -4.50 -8.61
N LEU A 58 4.72 -3.87 -7.51
CA LEU A 58 3.71 -4.42 -6.61
C LEU A 58 2.32 -4.49 -7.24
N LEU A 59 1.94 -3.47 -8.02
CA LEU A 59 0.66 -3.44 -8.73
C LEU A 59 0.55 -4.45 -9.89
N GLN A 60 1.62 -5.20 -10.21
CA GLN A 60 1.54 -6.32 -11.16
C GLN A 60 0.84 -7.54 -10.55
N SER A 61 0.77 -7.63 -9.22
CA SER A 61 0.06 -8.70 -8.54
C SER A 61 -1.44 -8.43 -8.55
N ASN A 62 -2.24 -9.42 -8.96
CA ASN A 62 -3.71 -9.31 -9.03
C ASN A 62 -4.39 -9.10 -7.66
N ASP A 63 -3.68 -9.43 -6.58
CA ASP A 63 -4.18 -9.31 -5.21
C ASP A 63 -3.87 -7.94 -4.60
N ILE A 64 -3.21 -7.05 -5.35
CA ILE A 64 -2.77 -5.75 -4.89
C ILE A 64 -3.55 -4.65 -5.60
N ILE A 65 -4.15 -3.76 -4.82
CA ILE A 65 -4.90 -2.61 -5.31
C ILE A 65 -4.31 -1.31 -4.78
N GLU A 66 -4.43 -0.25 -5.57
CA GLU A 66 -4.08 1.10 -5.13
C GLU A 66 -5.28 1.77 -4.45
N ASP A 67 -5.02 2.49 -3.36
CA ASP A 67 -5.99 3.38 -2.69
C ASP A 67 -6.08 4.76 -3.33
#